data_AF-A0A2V8DPP1-F1
#
_entry.id   AF-A0A2V8DPP1-F1
#
_cell.length_a   1.000
_cell.length_b   1.000
_cell.length_c   1.000
_cell.angle_alpha   90.00
_cell.angle_beta   90.00
_cell.angle_gamma   90.00
#
_symmetry.space_group_name_H-M   'P 1'
#
loop_
_entity.id
_entity.type
_entity.pdbx_description
1 polymer ?
#
loop_
_entity_poly.entity_id
_entity_poly.type
_entity_poly.pdbx_seq_one_letter_code
_entity_poly.pdbx_strand_id
1 'polypeptide(L)'
;MKFTVIGHACLFIDTGSERILVDPWLSGSCYWRSWWHFPPNKEIRQEFLEPDYVYLSHHHFDHFHYPSLRRISKRARVLIPRFGVDVMRHELDAIGFKDVTELPHGEIVTFDSGTRLASYQYGPDDSAVVVEREGIVLADFNDCKIKGAAIRPMLKAFGAPAFLFKSHSFAQAYPNCYDIADPADAKLMTREDFLETFIDALRELRPTYAIPFASMVAFLHPESRQCNVYAVRPPEVAAAAAASDIGAATKTVLMVPGDTWSSDGGFQLGVNDYYEKQDRWLDRLAERVAPKIEQEEAGERAITLTFDQFERYFGGFVKSLPPMIALVLKRPMVFFAPSDPMPYWVLDFRKRTVNRLPAPPAERAGIVRIREAVLADAIDKHVVAFVHISMRIRIDLAPGGVQTDFLFWGLLSLAELGYFPLHKMATARAARVLWRRRAEAWGFVRSLVGLRSFDQKVMRTLMSRRHRNAS
;
A
#
# COMPACT_ATOMS: atom_id res chain seq x y z
N MET A 1 -20.85 -10.49 -17.99
CA MET A 1 -19.62 -10.17 -17.22
C MET A 1 -19.50 -11.07 -16.00
N LYS A 2 -18.28 -11.50 -15.63
CA LYS A 2 -17.96 -12.33 -14.46
C LYS A 2 -16.66 -11.86 -13.81
N PHE A 3 -16.54 -11.99 -12.48
CA PHE A 3 -15.24 -11.87 -11.81
C PHE A 3 -15.00 -13.00 -10.81
N THR A 4 -13.73 -13.28 -10.54
CA THR A 4 -13.25 -14.26 -9.55
C THR A 4 -12.23 -13.60 -8.63
N VAL A 5 -12.44 -13.66 -7.32
CA VAL A 5 -11.44 -13.26 -6.32
C VAL A 5 -10.39 -14.37 -6.25
N ILE A 6 -9.14 -14.10 -6.62
CA ILE A 6 -8.06 -15.10 -6.54
C ILE A 6 -7.43 -15.08 -5.15
N GLY A 7 -7.17 -13.88 -4.61
CA GLY A 7 -6.65 -13.68 -3.26
C GLY A 7 -5.95 -12.34 -3.11
N HIS A 8 -5.91 -11.81 -1.88
CA HIS A 8 -5.43 -10.45 -1.60
C HIS A 8 -6.04 -9.37 -2.52
N ALA A 9 -5.25 -8.80 -3.43
CA ALA A 9 -5.67 -7.80 -4.41
C ALA A 9 -5.88 -8.39 -5.82
N CYS A 10 -5.72 -9.71 -5.97
CA CYS A 10 -5.77 -10.37 -7.27
C CYS A 10 -7.20 -10.69 -7.68
N LEU A 11 -7.66 -10.04 -8.74
CA LEU A 11 -9.00 -10.16 -9.31
C LEU A 11 -8.90 -10.60 -10.77
N PHE A 12 -9.65 -11.62 -11.16
CA PHE A 12 -9.79 -12.01 -12.55
C PHE A 12 -11.17 -11.62 -13.07
N ILE A 13 -11.22 -10.77 -14.09
CA ILE A 13 -12.44 -10.24 -14.71
C ILE A 13 -12.56 -10.83 -16.11
N ASP A 14 -13.69 -11.44 -16.39
CA ASP A 14 -14.08 -11.93 -17.71
C ASP A 14 -15.30 -11.12 -18.18
N THR A 15 -15.10 -10.28 -19.18
CA THR A 15 -16.18 -9.44 -19.75
C THR A 15 -17.06 -10.21 -20.72
N GLY A 16 -16.69 -11.44 -21.08
CA GLY A 16 -17.21 -12.21 -22.21
C GLY A 16 -16.40 -12.00 -23.51
N SER A 17 -15.55 -10.98 -23.56
CA SER A 17 -14.67 -10.68 -24.71
C SER A 17 -13.21 -10.46 -24.32
N GLU A 18 -12.97 -9.95 -23.11
CA GLU A 18 -11.64 -9.72 -22.56
C GLU A 18 -11.49 -10.46 -21.22
N ARG A 19 -10.34 -11.12 -21.04
CA ARG A 19 -9.89 -11.67 -19.75
C ARG A 19 -8.83 -10.75 -19.17
N ILE A 20 -9.15 -10.10 -18.05
CA ILE A 20 -8.33 -9.08 -17.40
C ILE A 20 -7.91 -9.60 -16.03
N LEU A 21 -6.61 -9.70 -15.78
CA LEU A 21 -6.05 -10.08 -14.50
C LEU A 21 -5.49 -8.84 -13.79
N VAL A 22 -6.01 -8.52 -12.62
CA VAL A 22 -5.59 -7.37 -11.79
C VAL A 22 -4.63 -7.85 -10.70
N ASP A 23 -3.53 -7.12 -10.48
CA ASP A 23 -2.59 -7.25 -9.36
C ASP A 23 -2.23 -8.71 -8.98
N PRO A 24 -1.55 -9.45 -9.87
CA PRO A 24 -1.38 -10.88 -9.73
C PRO A 24 -0.37 -11.28 -8.65
N TRP A 25 -0.83 -11.52 -7.43
CA TRP A 25 -0.13 -12.34 -6.43
C TRP A 25 -0.78 -13.73 -6.37
N LEU A 26 -0.25 -14.66 -7.16
CA LEU A 26 -0.87 -15.97 -7.41
C LEU A 26 -0.39 -17.05 -6.45
N SER A 27 0.81 -16.93 -5.88
CA SER A 27 1.40 -17.97 -5.04
C SER A 27 2.57 -17.47 -4.23
N GLY A 28 2.89 -18.17 -3.15
CA GLY A 28 4.08 -17.91 -2.35
C GLY A 28 3.87 -16.82 -1.32
N SER A 29 4.93 -16.07 -1.05
CA SER A 29 5.02 -15.07 0.01
C SER A 29 5.60 -13.78 -0.54
N CYS A 30 5.26 -12.64 0.08
CA CYS A 30 5.88 -11.35 -0.19
C CYS A 30 6.75 -10.90 1.00
N TYR A 31 7.57 -9.87 0.75
CA TYR A 31 8.33 -9.15 1.77
C TYR A 31 9.19 -10.03 2.70
N TRP A 32 10.20 -10.69 2.12
CA TRP A 32 11.10 -11.62 2.81
C TRP A 32 10.35 -12.63 3.69
N ARG A 33 9.35 -13.30 3.07
CA ARG A 33 8.49 -14.32 3.70
C ARG A 33 7.66 -13.86 4.89
N SER A 34 7.48 -12.55 5.04
CA SER A 34 6.62 -12.03 6.08
C SER A 34 5.15 -12.25 5.73
N TRP A 35 4.74 -11.86 4.52
CA TRP A 35 3.34 -11.88 4.11
C TRP A 35 3.01 -13.15 3.34
N TRP A 36 1.90 -13.78 3.70
CA TRP A 36 1.36 -14.97 3.04
C TRP A 36 -0.13 -14.78 2.79
N HIS A 37 -0.66 -15.44 1.75
CA HIS A 37 -2.09 -15.40 1.46
C HIS A 37 -2.93 -15.91 2.63
N PHE A 38 -3.88 -15.10 3.08
CA PHE A 38 -4.88 -15.50 4.07
C PHE A 38 -6.26 -14.91 3.74
N PRO A 39 -7.25 -15.72 3.32
CA PRO A 39 -7.17 -17.17 3.20
C PRO A 39 -6.19 -17.65 2.12
N PRO A 40 -5.75 -18.90 2.16
CA PRO A 40 -4.88 -19.45 1.13
C PRO A 40 -5.57 -19.43 -0.24
N ASN A 41 -4.80 -19.09 -1.28
CA ASN A 41 -5.30 -19.20 -2.65
C ASN A 41 -5.69 -20.65 -2.97
N LYS A 42 -6.74 -20.81 -3.79
CA LYS A 42 -7.06 -22.09 -4.43
C LYS A 42 -6.04 -22.42 -5.53
N GLU A 43 -6.19 -23.60 -6.12
CA GLU A 43 -5.39 -24.00 -7.27
C GLU A 43 -5.48 -22.96 -8.40
N ILE A 44 -4.32 -22.62 -8.97
CA ILE A 44 -4.20 -21.62 -10.03
C ILE A 44 -4.64 -22.25 -11.35
N ARG A 45 -5.75 -21.75 -11.88
CA ARG A 45 -6.31 -22.17 -13.17
C ARG A 45 -5.45 -21.65 -14.33
N GLN A 46 -5.35 -22.42 -15.41
CA GLN A 46 -4.58 -22.04 -16.61
C GLN A 46 -5.03 -20.69 -17.20
N GLU A 47 -6.33 -20.40 -17.18
CA GLU A 47 -6.89 -19.13 -17.64
C GLU A 47 -6.31 -17.90 -16.93
N PHE A 48 -5.88 -18.03 -15.66
CA PHE A 48 -5.23 -16.96 -14.91
C PHE A 48 -3.79 -16.71 -15.35
N LEU A 49 -3.16 -17.69 -16.02
CA LEU A 49 -1.81 -17.57 -16.56
C LEU A 49 -1.82 -17.08 -18.01
N GLU A 50 -2.96 -17.13 -18.68
CA GLU A 50 -3.14 -16.71 -20.07
C GLU A 50 -4.25 -15.64 -20.24
N PRO A 51 -4.23 -14.54 -19.45
CA PRO A 51 -5.16 -13.45 -19.66
C PRO A 51 -4.83 -12.69 -20.95
N ASP A 52 -5.81 -11.96 -21.47
CA ASP A 52 -5.61 -11.07 -22.61
C ASP A 52 -4.94 -9.76 -22.14
N TYR A 53 -5.30 -9.32 -20.94
CA TYR A 53 -4.76 -8.13 -20.29
C TYR A 53 -4.33 -8.39 -18.85
N VAL A 54 -3.25 -7.74 -18.42
CA VAL A 54 -2.86 -7.65 -17.01
C VAL A 54 -2.91 -6.20 -16.59
N TYR A 55 -3.63 -5.86 -15.52
CA TYR A 55 -3.56 -4.54 -14.91
C TYR A 55 -2.70 -4.60 -13.63
N LEU A 56 -1.78 -3.65 -13.48
CA LEU A 56 -0.98 -3.48 -12.28
C LEU A 56 -1.22 -2.10 -11.71
N SER A 57 -1.73 -2.03 -10.49
CA SER A 57 -2.12 -0.78 -9.84
C SER A 57 -0.92 0.03 -9.36
N HIS A 58 0.11 -0.63 -8.84
CA HIS A 58 1.32 -0.01 -8.33
C HIS A 58 2.46 -1.04 -8.15
N HIS A 59 3.60 -0.59 -7.61
CA HIS A 59 4.87 -1.33 -7.60
C HIS A 59 5.14 -2.20 -6.36
N HIS A 60 4.24 -2.19 -5.36
CA HIS A 60 4.39 -3.01 -4.15
C HIS A 60 4.34 -4.51 -4.46
N PHE A 61 5.09 -5.33 -3.73
CA PHE A 61 5.35 -6.74 -4.11
C PHE A 61 4.14 -7.67 -4.06
N ASP A 62 3.12 -7.32 -3.30
CA ASP A 62 1.82 -7.99 -3.21
C ASP A 62 0.84 -7.62 -4.33
N HIS A 63 1.19 -6.64 -5.17
CA HIS A 63 0.48 -6.27 -6.39
C HIS A 63 1.32 -6.55 -7.64
N PHE A 64 2.59 -6.13 -7.61
CA PHE A 64 3.64 -6.37 -8.60
C PHE A 64 4.47 -7.61 -8.22
N HIS A 65 3.83 -8.76 -8.11
CA HIS A 65 4.52 -9.97 -7.63
C HIS A 65 5.36 -10.63 -8.74
N TYR A 66 6.67 -10.37 -8.73
CA TYR A 66 7.63 -10.87 -9.74
C TYR A 66 7.49 -12.37 -10.05
N PRO A 67 7.39 -13.30 -9.06
CA PRO A 67 7.21 -14.72 -9.35
C PRO A 67 5.91 -15.04 -10.10
N SER A 68 4.81 -14.33 -9.83
CA SER A 68 3.56 -14.50 -10.61
C SER A 68 3.74 -13.96 -12.02
N LEU A 69 4.28 -12.75 -12.14
CA LEU A 69 4.46 -12.06 -13.41
C LEU A 69 5.32 -12.89 -14.36
N ARG A 70 6.37 -13.57 -13.86
CA ARG A 70 7.20 -14.49 -14.66
C ARG A 70 6.44 -15.72 -15.20
N ARG A 71 5.37 -16.16 -14.52
CA ARG A 71 4.55 -17.30 -14.94
C ARG A 71 3.43 -16.92 -15.90
N ILE A 72 3.01 -15.65 -15.92
CA ILE A 72 1.97 -15.15 -16.81
C ILE A 72 2.50 -15.04 -18.24
N SER A 73 1.66 -15.43 -19.20
CA SER A 73 1.90 -15.35 -20.64
C SER A 73 2.34 -13.95 -21.07
N LYS A 74 3.46 -13.89 -21.81
CA LYS A 74 4.00 -12.64 -22.38
C LYS A 74 3.22 -12.12 -23.59
N ARG A 75 2.17 -12.85 -24.00
CA ARG A 75 1.20 -12.39 -25.01
C ARG A 75 0.19 -11.40 -24.43
N ALA A 76 -0.03 -11.43 -23.11
CA ALA A 76 -0.94 -10.49 -22.46
C ALA A 76 -0.43 -9.05 -22.62
N ARG A 77 -1.33 -8.13 -22.95
CA ARG A 77 -1.03 -6.69 -22.90
C ARG A 77 -1.07 -6.24 -21.44
N VAL A 78 0.02 -5.65 -20.96
CA VAL A 78 0.07 -5.11 -19.60
C VAL A 78 -0.38 -3.66 -19.61
N LEU A 79 -1.32 -3.32 -18.74
CA LEU A 79 -1.85 -1.99 -18.52
C LEU A 79 -1.33 -1.50 -17.18
N ILE A 80 -0.66 -0.35 -17.16
CA ILE A 80 -0.15 0.27 -15.93
C ILE A 80 -0.59 1.73 -15.84
N PRO A 81 -0.78 2.29 -14.64
CA PRO A 81 -0.97 3.73 -14.47
C PRO A 81 0.24 4.53 -14.98
N ARG A 82 -0.02 5.72 -15.51
CA ARG A 82 1.03 6.68 -15.89
C ARG A 82 1.39 7.60 -14.72
N PHE A 83 2.36 7.21 -13.91
CA PHE A 83 2.92 8.04 -12.83
C PHE A 83 3.92 9.09 -13.34
N GLY A 84 4.37 10.00 -12.46
CA GLY A 84 5.42 10.99 -12.78
C GLY A 84 6.76 10.34 -13.14
N VAL A 85 6.95 9.10 -12.69
CA VAL A 85 8.10 8.22 -12.90
C VAL A 85 7.69 7.00 -13.74
N ASP A 86 8.67 6.25 -14.26
CA ASP A 86 8.49 5.12 -15.19
C ASP A 86 9.06 3.78 -14.66
N VAL A 87 9.27 3.68 -13.34
CA VAL A 87 9.81 2.47 -12.66
C VAL A 87 9.09 1.19 -13.09
N MET A 88 7.75 1.17 -13.03
CA MET A 88 6.97 -0.01 -13.42
C MET A 88 7.19 -0.42 -14.88
N ARG A 89 7.41 0.54 -15.79
CA ARG A 89 7.67 0.24 -17.20
C ARG A 89 9.00 -0.50 -17.33
N HIS A 90 10.06 -0.01 -16.69
CA HIS A 90 11.39 -0.63 -16.73
C HIS A 90 11.39 -2.03 -16.10
N GLU A 91 10.70 -2.21 -14.97
CA GLU A 91 10.59 -3.54 -14.33
C GLU A 91 9.86 -4.55 -15.23
N LEU A 92 8.78 -4.13 -15.91
CA LEU A 92 8.06 -4.99 -16.85
C LEU A 92 8.91 -5.37 -18.07
N ASP A 93 9.73 -4.44 -18.57
CA ASP A 93 10.70 -4.71 -19.64
C ASP A 93 11.72 -5.77 -19.23
N ALA A 94 12.23 -5.69 -17.99
CA ALA A 94 13.15 -6.67 -17.41
C ALA A 94 12.52 -8.05 -17.21
N ILE A 95 11.22 -8.11 -16.86
CA ILE A 95 10.44 -9.36 -16.77
C ILE A 95 10.14 -9.95 -18.16
N GLY A 96 10.21 -9.16 -19.22
CA GLY A 96 10.03 -9.59 -20.60
C GLY A 96 8.66 -9.33 -21.21
N PHE A 97 7.82 -8.49 -20.60
CA PHE A 97 6.60 -8.00 -21.24
C PHE A 97 6.96 -6.94 -22.29
N LYS A 98 6.51 -7.13 -23.54
CA LYS A 98 6.82 -6.23 -24.65
C LYS A 98 5.67 -5.28 -24.99
N ASP A 99 4.43 -5.75 -24.84
CA ASP A 99 3.22 -4.95 -25.01
C ASP A 99 2.77 -4.39 -23.64
N VAL A 100 3.23 -3.17 -23.31
CA VAL A 100 2.83 -2.47 -22.08
C VAL A 100 2.33 -1.07 -22.42
N THR A 101 1.12 -0.76 -21.96
CA THR A 101 0.44 0.53 -22.16
C THR A 101 0.33 1.27 -20.84
N GLU A 102 0.80 2.52 -20.82
CA GLU A 102 0.61 3.41 -19.68
C GLU A 102 -0.68 4.21 -19.83
N LEU A 103 -1.59 4.05 -18.87
CA LEU A 103 -2.90 4.67 -18.81
C LEU A 103 -2.84 6.06 -18.15
N PRO A 104 -3.10 7.15 -18.88
CA PRO A 104 -3.20 8.47 -18.29
C PRO A 104 -4.37 8.58 -17.30
N HIS A 105 -4.23 9.43 -16.29
CA HIS A 105 -5.27 9.65 -15.28
C HIS A 105 -6.64 9.96 -15.88
N GLY A 106 -7.62 9.11 -15.54
CA GLY A 106 -9.02 9.24 -15.93
C GLY A 106 -9.29 9.09 -17.43
N GLU A 107 -8.30 8.67 -18.22
CA GLU A 107 -8.50 8.37 -19.64
C GLU A 107 -9.16 7.01 -19.80
N ILE A 108 -10.21 6.97 -20.61
CA ILE A 108 -11.02 5.77 -20.82
C ILE A 108 -10.54 5.09 -22.09
N VAL A 109 -10.10 3.85 -21.94
CA VAL A 109 -9.88 2.92 -23.04
C VAL A 109 -11.18 2.19 -23.30
N THR A 110 -11.69 2.29 -24.51
CA THR A 110 -12.87 1.52 -24.96
C THR A 110 -12.39 0.43 -25.91
N PHE A 111 -12.64 -0.82 -25.57
CA PHE A 111 -12.37 -1.98 -26.42
C PHE A 111 -13.46 -2.13 -27.49
N ASP A 112 -13.16 -2.82 -28.59
CA ASP A 112 -14.11 -3.03 -29.71
C ASP A 112 -15.41 -3.70 -29.27
N SER A 113 -15.34 -4.51 -28.22
CA SER A 113 -16.49 -5.19 -27.62
C SER A 113 -17.45 -4.24 -26.88
N GLY A 114 -17.02 -2.99 -26.61
CA GLY A 114 -17.76 -2.01 -25.82
C GLY A 114 -17.35 -1.95 -24.34
N THR A 115 -16.45 -2.84 -23.89
CA THR A 115 -15.86 -2.75 -22.53
C THR A 115 -15.10 -1.44 -22.39
N ARG A 116 -15.26 -0.76 -21.26
CA ARG A 116 -14.55 0.48 -20.91
C ARG A 116 -13.64 0.25 -19.70
N LEU A 117 -12.39 0.71 -19.77
CA LEU A 117 -11.42 0.61 -18.69
C LEU A 117 -10.72 1.95 -18.47
N ALA A 118 -10.57 2.38 -17.22
CA ALA A 118 -9.80 3.58 -16.88
C ALA A 118 -9.02 3.40 -15.58
N SER A 119 -7.84 4.01 -15.52
CA SER A 119 -7.00 4.08 -14.31
C SER A 119 -7.07 5.48 -13.68
N TYR A 120 -7.26 5.53 -12.37
CA TYR A 120 -7.33 6.75 -11.57
C TYR A 120 -6.19 6.75 -10.54
N GLN A 121 -5.09 7.42 -10.88
CA GLN A 121 -3.95 7.56 -9.97
C GLN A 121 -4.20 8.56 -8.85
N TYR A 122 -3.63 8.29 -7.67
CA TYR A 122 -3.68 9.12 -6.47
C TYR A 122 -2.37 8.97 -5.70
N GLY A 123 -1.86 10.03 -5.06
CA GLY A 123 -0.53 9.96 -4.45
C GLY A 123 0.63 9.72 -5.45
N PRO A 124 1.85 9.43 -4.98
CA PRO A 124 2.99 9.28 -5.88
C PRO A 124 2.95 8.00 -6.73
N ASP A 125 2.23 6.98 -6.29
CA ASP A 125 2.34 5.61 -6.80
C ASP A 125 1.09 4.74 -6.67
N ASP A 126 -0.05 5.21 -6.14
CA ASP A 126 -1.28 4.40 -6.06
C ASP A 126 -2.22 4.63 -7.26
N SER A 127 -3.01 3.61 -7.60
CA SER A 127 -4.10 3.77 -8.57
C SER A 127 -5.27 2.82 -8.37
N ALA A 128 -6.47 3.34 -8.64
CA ALA A 128 -7.69 2.54 -8.77
C ALA A 128 -7.95 2.22 -10.25
N VAL A 129 -8.55 1.06 -10.54
CA VAL A 129 -9.04 0.71 -11.88
C VAL A 129 -10.55 0.59 -11.87
N VAL A 130 -11.16 1.11 -12.94
CA VAL A 130 -12.59 0.96 -13.19
C VAL A 130 -12.79 0.23 -14.49
N VAL A 131 -13.60 -0.83 -14.46
CA VAL A 131 -13.99 -1.62 -15.63
C VAL A 131 -15.51 -1.60 -15.74
N GLU A 132 -16.02 -1.25 -16.90
CA GLU A 132 -17.45 -1.23 -17.18
C GLU A 132 -17.78 -2.06 -18.42
N ARG A 133 -18.83 -2.86 -18.31
CA ARG A 133 -19.41 -3.62 -19.42
C ARG A 133 -20.92 -3.73 -19.23
N GLU A 134 -21.68 -3.36 -20.26
CA GLU A 134 -23.14 -3.52 -20.29
C GLU A 134 -23.82 -2.86 -19.07
N GLY A 135 -23.29 -1.71 -18.63
CA GLY A 135 -23.81 -0.97 -17.49
C GLY A 135 -23.38 -1.49 -16.11
N ILE A 136 -22.66 -2.62 -16.05
CA ILE A 136 -22.08 -3.14 -14.81
C ILE A 136 -20.70 -2.51 -14.61
N VAL A 137 -20.53 -1.77 -13.51
CA VAL A 137 -19.28 -1.06 -13.18
C VAL A 137 -18.59 -1.73 -12.00
N LEU A 138 -17.36 -2.21 -12.22
CA LEU A 138 -16.43 -2.67 -11.19
C LEU A 138 -15.42 -1.56 -10.90
N ALA A 139 -15.33 -1.10 -9.66
CA ALA A 139 -14.29 -0.20 -9.19
C ALA A 139 -13.39 -0.94 -8.21
N ASP A 140 -12.18 -1.28 -8.64
CA ASP A 140 -11.15 -1.84 -7.76
C ASP A 140 -10.24 -0.72 -7.29
N PHE A 141 -10.42 -0.35 -6.02
CA PHE A 141 -9.64 0.66 -5.36
C PHE A 141 -8.41 0.08 -4.69
N ASN A 142 -8.29 -1.24 -4.48
CA ASN A 142 -7.20 -1.85 -3.73
C ASN A 142 -6.74 -0.97 -2.54
N ASP A 143 -5.51 -0.47 -2.58
CA ASP A 143 -4.89 0.46 -1.63
C ASP A 143 -5.10 1.95 -1.94
N CYS A 144 -5.56 2.29 -3.14
CA CYS A 144 -5.82 3.65 -3.56
C CYS A 144 -6.80 4.38 -2.62
N LYS A 145 -6.32 5.49 -2.05
CA LYS A 145 -7.05 6.34 -1.08
C LYS A 145 -7.70 7.56 -1.74
N ILE A 146 -8.04 7.45 -3.02
CA ILE A 146 -8.70 8.54 -3.76
C ILE A 146 -10.00 8.93 -3.06
N LYS A 147 -10.17 10.24 -2.85
CA LYS A 147 -11.28 10.79 -2.08
C LYS A 147 -11.63 12.21 -2.49
N GLY A 148 -12.81 12.67 -2.10
CA GLY A 148 -13.28 14.04 -2.27
C GLY A 148 -13.32 14.47 -3.74
N ALA A 149 -12.80 15.66 -4.03
CA ALA A 149 -12.85 16.22 -5.38
C ALA A 149 -12.14 15.35 -6.45
N ALA A 150 -11.17 14.53 -6.05
CA ALA A 150 -10.42 13.67 -6.95
C ALA A 150 -11.24 12.51 -7.52
N ILE A 151 -12.29 12.05 -6.81
CA ILE A 151 -13.12 10.92 -7.24
C ILE A 151 -14.19 11.34 -8.27
N ARG A 152 -14.56 12.62 -8.31
CA ARG A 152 -15.68 13.12 -9.10
C ARG A 152 -15.57 12.84 -10.60
N PRO A 153 -14.39 12.94 -11.25
CA PRO A 153 -14.26 12.56 -12.66
C PRO A 153 -14.66 11.11 -12.91
N MET A 154 -14.33 10.20 -11.99
CA MET A 154 -14.72 8.79 -12.07
C MET A 154 -16.24 8.62 -12.01
N LEU A 155 -16.87 9.19 -10.98
CA LEU A 155 -18.32 9.13 -10.82
C LEU A 155 -19.07 9.79 -11.98
N LYS A 156 -18.51 10.84 -12.59
CA LYS A 156 -19.08 11.47 -13.79
C LYS A 156 -18.99 10.56 -15.01
N ALA A 157 -17.89 9.82 -15.15
CA ALA A 157 -17.64 8.96 -16.31
C ALA A 157 -18.34 7.60 -16.24
N PHE A 158 -18.48 7.03 -15.04
CA PHE A 158 -18.97 5.66 -14.84
C PHE A 158 -20.22 5.57 -13.96
N GLY A 159 -20.61 6.64 -13.27
CA GLY A 159 -21.69 6.59 -12.28
C GLY A 159 -21.23 5.94 -10.97
N ALA A 160 -22.22 5.61 -10.13
CA ALA A 160 -21.96 4.83 -8.91
C ALA A 160 -21.61 3.38 -9.30
N PRO A 161 -20.53 2.80 -8.75
CA PRO A 161 -20.13 1.46 -9.13
C PRO A 161 -21.10 0.39 -8.60
N ALA A 162 -21.33 -0.68 -9.36
CA ALA A 162 -22.06 -1.83 -8.84
C ALA A 162 -21.22 -2.55 -7.78
N PHE A 163 -19.90 -2.62 -7.97
CA PHE A 163 -18.96 -3.28 -7.07
C PHE A 163 -17.79 -2.37 -6.71
N LEU A 164 -17.50 -2.26 -5.41
CA LEU A 164 -16.30 -1.61 -4.89
C LEU A 164 -15.42 -2.64 -4.19
N PHE A 165 -14.17 -2.79 -4.62
CA PHE A 165 -13.14 -3.55 -3.92
C PHE A 165 -12.19 -2.59 -3.23
N LYS A 166 -11.98 -2.74 -1.93
CA LYS A 166 -11.19 -1.77 -1.16
C LYS A 166 -10.44 -2.40 0.02
N SER A 167 -9.20 -1.97 0.24
CA SER A 167 -8.40 -2.30 1.42
C SER A 167 -8.97 -1.76 2.71
N HIS A 168 -8.79 -2.53 3.78
CA HIS A 168 -9.47 -2.33 5.05
C HIS A 168 -8.58 -2.56 6.27
N SER A 169 -7.30 -2.85 6.08
CA SER A 169 -6.33 -3.05 7.16
C SER A 169 -5.04 -2.28 6.86
N PHE A 170 -4.17 -2.20 7.87
CA PHE A 170 -2.85 -1.58 7.73
C PHE A 170 -1.92 -2.42 6.85
N ALA A 171 -1.05 -1.72 6.12
CA ALA A 171 0.02 -2.28 5.29
C ALA A 171 1.40 -1.71 5.66
N GLN A 172 1.50 -0.95 6.75
CA GLN A 172 2.74 -0.31 7.21
C GLN A 172 3.07 -0.69 8.66
N ALA A 173 4.36 -0.70 9.00
CA ALA A 173 4.85 -1.12 10.32
C ALA A 173 4.31 -0.26 11.48
N TYR A 174 4.01 1.01 11.24
CA TYR A 174 3.47 1.90 12.28
C TYR A 174 1.99 1.59 12.54
N PRO A 175 1.53 1.61 13.80
CA PRO A 175 2.31 1.68 15.05
C PRO A 175 2.73 0.29 15.56
N ASN A 176 2.30 -0.78 14.91
CA ASN A 176 2.34 -2.16 15.42
C ASN A 176 3.74 -2.77 15.60
N CYS A 177 4.75 -2.17 14.97
CA CYS A 177 6.15 -2.61 15.03
C CYS A 177 7.04 -1.58 15.76
N TYR A 178 6.45 -0.69 16.57
CA TYR A 178 7.16 0.40 17.22
C TYR A 178 7.12 0.25 18.74
N ASP A 179 8.27 0.50 19.37
CA ASP A 179 8.36 0.75 20.80
C ASP A 179 8.29 2.27 21.01
N ILE A 180 7.07 2.76 21.25
CA ILE A 180 6.76 4.19 21.30
C ILE A 180 6.87 4.70 22.74
N ALA A 181 7.85 5.57 23.01
CA ALA A 181 8.06 6.12 24.34
C ALA A 181 6.99 7.14 24.78
N ASP A 182 6.44 7.91 23.84
CA ASP A 182 5.38 8.90 24.11
C ASP A 182 4.02 8.40 23.57
N PRO A 183 3.01 8.13 24.42
CA PRO A 183 1.70 7.69 23.98
C PRO A 183 0.99 8.63 23.00
N ALA A 184 1.34 9.93 22.95
CA ALA A 184 0.82 10.85 21.95
C ALA A 184 1.27 10.47 20.53
N ASP A 185 2.48 9.95 20.39
CA ASP A 185 3.05 9.48 19.13
C ASP A 185 2.45 8.15 18.67
N ALA A 186 1.64 7.47 19.49
CA ALA A 186 0.98 6.19 19.15
C ALA A 186 -0.42 6.34 18.53
N LYS A 187 -1.01 7.55 18.59
CA LYS A 187 -2.43 7.79 18.23
C LYS A 187 -2.64 8.29 16.80
N LEU A 188 -1.63 8.24 15.93
CA LEU A 188 -1.77 8.80 14.57
C LEU A 188 -2.51 7.87 13.61
N MET A 189 -2.59 6.58 13.94
CA MET A 189 -3.30 5.60 13.14
C MET A 189 -3.77 4.44 14.02
N THR A 190 -5.07 4.25 14.07
CA THR A 190 -5.77 3.26 14.88
C THR A 190 -6.46 2.23 14.00
N ARG A 191 -6.94 1.14 14.61
CA ARG A 191 -7.74 0.14 13.88
C ARG A 191 -9.07 0.74 13.42
N GLU A 192 -9.65 1.59 14.24
CA GLU A 192 -10.91 2.28 14.00
C GLU A 192 -10.83 3.19 12.77
N ASP A 193 -9.70 3.88 12.57
CA ASP A 193 -9.47 4.72 11.38
C ASP A 193 -9.61 3.91 10.07
N PHE A 194 -9.20 2.63 10.05
CA PHE A 194 -9.35 1.78 8.86
C PHE A 194 -10.81 1.42 8.58
N LEU A 195 -11.61 1.18 9.63
CA LEU A 195 -13.04 0.96 9.49
C LEU A 195 -13.75 2.22 8.98
N GLU A 196 -13.41 3.37 9.56
CA GLU A 196 -13.98 4.67 9.15
C GLU A 196 -13.64 5.01 7.70
N THR A 197 -12.37 4.83 7.29
CA THR A 197 -11.96 5.09 5.89
C THR A 197 -12.63 4.17 4.88
N PHE A 198 -12.98 2.94 5.26
CA PHE A 198 -13.78 2.05 4.42
C PHE A 198 -15.21 2.58 4.29
N ILE A 199 -15.86 2.93 5.41
CA ILE A 199 -17.24 3.47 5.44
C ILE A 199 -17.34 4.80 4.68
N ASP A 200 -16.34 5.69 4.81
CA ASP A 200 -16.29 6.96 4.09
C ASP A 200 -16.26 6.76 2.57
N ALA A 201 -15.52 5.75 2.09
CA ALA A 201 -15.53 5.40 0.68
C ALA A 201 -16.92 4.91 0.24
N LEU A 202 -17.66 4.17 1.09
CA LEU A 202 -19.03 3.77 0.79
C LEU A 202 -19.97 4.98 0.70
N ARG A 203 -19.85 5.95 1.61
CA ARG A 203 -20.66 7.18 1.60
C ARG A 203 -20.45 7.99 0.32
N GLU A 204 -19.19 8.06 -0.12
CA GLU A 204 -18.79 8.85 -1.28
C GLU A 204 -19.15 8.18 -2.62
N LEU A 205 -18.92 6.88 -2.73
CA LEU A 205 -19.13 6.12 -3.97
C LEU A 205 -20.54 5.56 -4.12
N ARG A 206 -21.20 5.26 -2.99
CA ARG A 206 -22.51 4.61 -2.91
C ARG A 206 -22.62 3.35 -3.78
N PRO A 207 -21.71 2.37 -3.61
CA PRO A 207 -21.76 1.16 -4.41
C PRO A 207 -22.96 0.29 -4.04
N THR A 208 -23.43 -0.55 -4.97
CA THR A 208 -24.42 -1.58 -4.64
C THR A 208 -23.82 -2.65 -3.71
N TYR A 209 -22.62 -3.14 -4.07
CA TYR A 209 -21.87 -4.12 -3.31
C TYR A 209 -20.49 -3.59 -2.95
N ALA A 210 -20.08 -3.79 -1.69
CA ALA A 210 -18.73 -3.50 -1.22
C ALA A 210 -18.04 -4.79 -0.78
N ILE A 211 -16.80 -4.99 -1.22
CA ILE A 211 -15.99 -6.17 -0.92
C ILE A 211 -14.75 -5.70 -0.16
N PRO A 212 -14.59 -6.10 1.11
CA PRO A 212 -13.31 -5.96 1.80
C PRO A 212 -12.25 -6.77 1.03
N PHE A 213 -11.24 -6.09 0.51
CA PHE A 213 -10.28 -6.61 -0.46
C PHE A 213 -8.85 -6.17 -0.10
N ALA A 214 -7.80 -6.61 -0.81
CA ALA A 214 -6.42 -6.09 -0.67
C ALA A 214 -5.91 -5.95 0.79
N SER A 215 -6.33 -6.84 1.68
CA SER A 215 -5.88 -6.92 3.08
C SER A 215 -5.91 -8.37 3.61
N MET A 216 -6.13 -9.32 2.70
CA MET A 216 -6.26 -10.76 2.96
C MET A 216 -4.88 -11.42 3.06
N VAL A 217 -4.16 -11.13 4.15
CA VAL A 217 -2.80 -11.62 4.41
C VAL A 217 -2.63 -12.13 5.84
N ALA A 218 -1.70 -13.06 6.01
CA ALA A 218 -1.19 -13.50 7.29
C ALA A 218 0.31 -13.22 7.39
N PHE A 219 0.73 -12.76 8.55
CA PHE A 219 2.15 -12.55 8.88
C PHE A 219 2.69 -13.81 9.54
N LEU A 220 3.45 -14.63 8.82
CA LEU A 220 3.87 -15.95 9.33
C LEU A 220 5.35 -16.03 9.71
N HIS A 221 6.14 -15.01 9.39
CA HIS A 221 7.52 -14.93 9.83
C HIS A 221 7.58 -14.65 11.34
N PRO A 222 8.50 -15.27 12.11
CA PRO A 222 8.62 -15.03 13.55
C PRO A 222 8.73 -13.54 13.94
N GLU A 223 9.45 -12.75 13.14
CA GLU A 223 9.62 -11.30 13.36
C GLU A 223 8.34 -10.47 13.11
N SER A 224 7.37 -10.99 12.34
CA SER A 224 6.13 -10.29 11.98
C SER A 224 4.85 -10.94 12.53
N ARG A 225 4.93 -12.13 13.15
CA ARG A 225 3.75 -12.91 13.57
C ARG A 225 2.82 -12.17 14.52
N GLN A 226 3.36 -11.32 15.40
CA GLN A 226 2.56 -10.47 16.29
C GLN A 226 1.62 -9.53 15.51
N CYS A 227 1.93 -9.17 14.26
CA CYS A 227 1.10 -8.24 13.50
C CYS A 227 -0.30 -8.77 13.18
N ASN A 228 -0.52 -10.09 13.22
CA ASN A 228 -1.82 -10.69 12.95
C ASN A 228 -2.91 -10.24 13.94
N VAL A 229 -2.57 -9.91 15.19
CA VAL A 229 -3.58 -9.47 16.18
C VAL A 229 -4.13 -8.09 15.86
N TYR A 230 -3.35 -7.26 15.15
CA TYR A 230 -3.74 -5.91 14.79
C TYR A 230 -4.45 -5.82 13.45
N ALA A 231 -4.56 -6.92 12.68
CA ALA A 231 -5.23 -6.93 11.38
C ALA A 231 -6.73 -6.73 11.53
N VAL A 232 -7.30 -5.81 10.76
CA VAL A 232 -8.75 -5.58 10.71
C VAL A 232 -9.37 -6.61 9.78
N ARG A 233 -10.30 -7.43 10.26
CA ARG A 233 -10.80 -8.60 9.53
C ARG A 233 -12.04 -8.26 8.70
N PRO A 234 -12.28 -8.92 7.55
CA PRO A 234 -13.47 -8.67 6.73
C PRO A 234 -14.81 -8.76 7.48
N PRO A 235 -15.05 -9.72 8.39
CA PRO A 235 -16.29 -9.73 9.18
C PRO A 235 -16.48 -8.50 10.07
N GLU A 236 -15.38 -7.94 10.62
CA GLU A 236 -15.43 -6.70 11.42
C GLU A 236 -15.84 -5.52 10.52
N VAL A 237 -15.27 -5.43 9.31
CA VAL A 237 -15.62 -4.41 8.31
C VAL A 237 -17.08 -4.51 7.92
N ALA A 238 -17.59 -5.72 7.64
CA ALA A 238 -18.99 -5.92 7.29
C ALA A 238 -19.94 -5.55 8.43
N ALA A 239 -19.60 -5.90 9.68
CA ALA A 239 -20.39 -5.51 10.84
C ALA A 239 -20.40 -3.98 11.03
N ALA A 240 -19.24 -3.32 10.92
CA ALA A 240 -19.14 -1.87 11.05
C ALA A 240 -19.90 -1.14 9.93
N ALA A 241 -19.78 -1.60 8.68
CA ALA A 241 -20.52 -1.05 7.55
C ALA A 241 -22.03 -1.25 7.70
N ALA A 242 -22.48 -2.42 8.15
CA ALA A 242 -23.91 -2.70 8.40
C ALA A 242 -24.51 -1.83 9.51
N ALA A 243 -23.72 -1.50 10.54
CA ALA A 243 -24.14 -0.63 11.64
C ALA A 243 -24.09 0.87 11.30
N SER A 244 -23.50 1.24 10.16
CA SER A 244 -23.35 2.63 9.73
C SER A 244 -24.60 3.18 9.02
N ASP A 245 -24.64 4.49 8.81
CA ASP A 245 -25.71 5.21 8.09
C ASP A 245 -25.88 4.77 6.62
N ILE A 246 -24.85 4.14 6.03
CA ILE A 246 -24.87 3.67 4.64
C ILE A 246 -25.18 2.16 4.51
N GLY A 247 -25.29 1.44 5.63
CA GLY A 247 -25.48 -0.03 5.63
C GLY A 247 -26.75 -0.52 4.94
N ALA A 248 -27.80 0.32 4.86
CA ALA A 248 -29.02 0.00 4.13
C ALA A 248 -28.91 0.21 2.60
N ALA A 249 -27.97 1.05 2.14
CA ALA A 249 -27.79 1.40 0.74
C ALA A 249 -26.73 0.55 0.04
N THR A 250 -25.75 0.04 0.79
CA THR A 250 -24.64 -0.76 0.27
C THR A 250 -24.58 -2.11 1.00
N LYS A 251 -24.61 -3.21 0.23
CA LYS A 251 -24.42 -4.54 0.80
C LYS A 251 -22.94 -4.89 0.83
N THR A 252 -22.39 -5.05 2.04
CA THR A 252 -21.02 -5.58 2.18
C THR A 252 -21.03 -7.10 2.00
N VAL A 253 -20.23 -7.61 1.06
CA VAL A 253 -20.15 -9.05 0.73
C VAL A 253 -18.75 -9.54 1.02
N LEU A 254 -18.66 -10.58 1.86
CA LEU A 254 -17.41 -11.24 2.17
C LEU A 254 -17.10 -12.25 1.07
N MET A 255 -15.96 -12.09 0.41
CA MET A 255 -15.48 -12.99 -0.62
C MET A 255 -14.10 -13.51 -0.25
N VAL A 256 -13.90 -14.82 -0.42
CA VAL A 256 -12.61 -15.49 -0.21
C VAL A 256 -12.05 -16.00 -1.54
N PRO A 257 -10.76 -16.38 -1.61
CA PRO A 257 -10.17 -17.04 -2.77
C PRO A 257 -11.07 -18.10 -3.42
N GLY A 258 -11.38 -17.88 -4.70
CA GLY A 258 -12.22 -18.72 -5.56
C GLY A 258 -13.70 -18.37 -5.57
N ASP A 259 -14.16 -17.40 -4.78
CA ASP A 259 -15.54 -16.90 -4.88
C ASP A 259 -15.71 -16.08 -6.15
N THR A 260 -16.92 -16.13 -6.72
CA THR A 260 -17.22 -15.47 -8.00
C THR A 260 -18.52 -14.71 -7.97
N TRP A 261 -18.65 -13.80 -8.92
CA TRP A 261 -19.93 -13.21 -9.29
C TRP A 261 -20.06 -13.20 -10.82
N SER A 262 -21.27 -13.40 -11.35
CA SER A 262 -21.57 -13.26 -12.78
C SER A 262 -22.91 -12.57 -13.00
N SER A 263 -23.06 -11.90 -14.14
CA SER A 263 -24.32 -11.26 -14.56
C SER A 263 -25.50 -12.24 -14.59
N ASP A 264 -25.24 -13.49 -14.96
CA ASP A 264 -26.29 -14.48 -15.22
C ASP A 264 -26.62 -15.32 -13.97
N GLY A 265 -25.63 -15.50 -13.09
CA GLY A 265 -25.72 -16.39 -11.93
C GLY A 265 -25.63 -15.71 -10.57
N GLY A 266 -25.37 -14.39 -10.52
CA GLY A 266 -25.14 -13.68 -9.27
C GLY A 266 -23.89 -14.17 -8.53
N PHE A 267 -23.92 -14.06 -7.20
CA PHE A 267 -22.81 -14.50 -6.33
C PHE A 267 -22.77 -16.02 -6.17
N GLN A 268 -21.59 -16.60 -6.31
CA GLN A 268 -21.28 -17.97 -5.92
C GLN A 268 -20.19 -17.91 -4.85
N LEU A 269 -20.62 -18.05 -3.59
CA LEU A 269 -19.75 -17.95 -2.41
C LEU A 269 -19.50 -19.35 -1.86
N GLY A 270 -18.23 -19.72 -1.69
CA GLY A 270 -17.83 -20.96 -1.09
C GLY A 270 -18.04 -20.95 0.42
N VAL A 271 -18.54 -22.05 0.98
CA VAL A 271 -18.57 -22.24 2.44
C VAL A 271 -17.14 -22.32 2.95
N ASN A 272 -16.80 -21.43 3.89
CA ASN A 272 -15.49 -21.39 4.53
C ASN A 272 -15.59 -20.85 5.96
N ASP A 273 -14.63 -21.21 6.80
CA ASP A 273 -14.55 -20.82 8.21
C ASP A 273 -13.25 -20.09 8.55
N TYR A 274 -12.58 -19.49 7.54
CA TYR A 274 -11.25 -18.92 7.70
C TYR A 274 -11.18 -17.83 8.77
N TYR A 275 -12.16 -16.93 8.81
CA TYR A 275 -12.19 -15.84 9.78
C TYR A 275 -12.87 -16.23 11.10
N GLU A 276 -13.73 -17.25 11.10
CA GLU A 276 -14.36 -17.80 12.31
C GLU A 276 -13.34 -18.60 13.13
N LYS A 277 -12.54 -19.44 12.46
CA LYS A 277 -11.50 -20.30 13.06
C LYS A 277 -10.11 -19.83 12.70
N GLN A 278 -9.89 -18.51 12.72
CA GLN A 278 -8.68 -17.87 12.23
C GLN A 278 -7.42 -18.42 12.87
N ASP A 279 -7.35 -18.50 14.20
CA ASP A 279 -6.14 -18.95 14.90
C ASP A 279 -5.73 -20.36 14.46
N ARG A 280 -6.70 -21.28 14.36
CA ARG A 280 -6.47 -22.63 13.85
C ARG A 280 -5.93 -22.64 12.42
N TRP A 281 -6.46 -21.79 11.54
CA TRP A 281 -5.98 -21.70 10.17
C TRP A 281 -4.60 -21.05 10.08
N LEU A 282 -4.32 -20.03 10.89
CA LEU A 282 -3.00 -19.41 10.99
C LEU A 282 -1.95 -20.41 11.47
N ASP A 283 -2.26 -21.24 12.47
CA ASP A 283 -1.35 -22.28 12.97
C ASP A 283 -1.07 -23.34 11.88
N ARG A 284 -2.11 -23.83 11.21
CA ARG A 284 -1.95 -24.75 10.06
C ARG A 284 -1.08 -24.16 8.95
N LEU A 285 -1.24 -22.87 8.68
CA LEU A 285 -0.44 -22.19 7.66
C LEU A 285 0.99 -22.00 8.13
N ALA A 286 1.21 -21.63 9.38
CA ALA A 286 2.53 -21.50 9.99
C ALA A 286 3.29 -22.83 9.90
N GLU A 287 2.66 -23.94 10.29
CA GLU A 287 3.24 -25.29 10.16
C GLU A 287 3.62 -25.60 8.71
N ARG A 288 2.73 -25.30 7.75
CA ARG A 288 2.96 -25.56 6.33
C ARG A 288 4.15 -24.77 5.77
N VAL A 289 4.35 -23.53 6.21
CA VAL A 289 5.39 -22.64 5.66
C VAL A 289 6.67 -22.62 6.47
N ALA A 290 6.67 -23.19 7.69
CA ALA A 290 7.80 -23.19 8.61
C ALA A 290 9.11 -23.67 7.97
N PRO A 291 9.18 -24.80 7.22
CA PRO A 291 10.44 -25.24 6.61
C PRO A 291 11.04 -24.20 5.67
N LYS A 292 10.18 -23.45 4.96
CA LYS A 292 10.60 -22.42 4.01
C LYS A 292 11.09 -21.16 4.69
N ILE A 293 10.51 -20.82 5.84
CA ILE A 293 10.94 -19.70 6.69
C ILE A 293 12.27 -20.05 7.37
N GLU A 294 12.39 -21.23 7.96
CA GLU A 294 13.62 -21.70 8.62
C GLU A 294 14.81 -21.72 7.65
N GLN A 295 14.59 -22.17 6.41
CA GLN A 295 15.61 -22.13 5.36
C GLN A 295 16.07 -20.70 5.06
N GLU A 296 15.13 -19.75 4.99
CA GLU A 296 15.45 -18.33 4.77
C GLU A 296 16.23 -17.75 5.93
N GLU A 297 15.76 -17.97 7.15
CA GLU A 297 16.42 -17.45 8.35
C GLU A 297 17.84 -17.99 8.51
N ALA A 298 18.07 -19.26 8.16
CA ALA A 298 19.40 -19.84 8.14
C ALA A 298 20.32 -19.13 7.14
N GLY A 299 19.83 -18.81 5.94
CA GLY A 299 20.56 -18.05 4.94
C GLY A 299 20.85 -16.61 5.38
N GLU A 300 19.86 -15.95 5.97
CA GLU A 300 19.99 -14.57 6.44
C GLU A 300 20.99 -14.43 7.60
N ARG A 301 21.09 -15.41 8.51
CA ARG A 301 22.05 -15.36 9.63
C ARG A 301 23.52 -15.34 9.18
N ALA A 302 23.81 -15.80 7.96
CA ALA A 302 25.15 -15.79 7.39
C ALA A 302 25.54 -14.46 6.74
N ILE A 303 24.60 -13.51 6.62
CA ILE A 303 24.78 -12.26 5.89
C ILE A 303 24.76 -11.09 6.88
N THR A 304 25.86 -10.36 6.94
CA THR A 304 25.97 -9.07 7.63
C THR A 304 26.01 -7.94 6.62
N LEU A 305 25.56 -6.77 7.05
CA LEU A 305 25.62 -5.55 6.27
C LEU A 305 26.90 -4.80 6.65
N THR A 306 27.62 -4.28 5.65
CA THR A 306 28.79 -3.44 5.93
C THR A 306 28.41 -1.96 6.03
N PHE A 307 29.13 -1.21 6.85
CA PHE A 307 28.93 0.24 6.94
C PHE A 307 29.15 0.94 5.58
N ASP A 308 30.10 0.49 4.77
CA ASP A 308 30.37 1.08 3.44
C ASP A 308 29.19 0.92 2.48
N GLN A 309 28.51 -0.23 2.49
CA GLN A 309 27.28 -0.44 1.71
C GLN A 309 26.18 0.50 2.18
N PHE A 310 26.00 0.60 3.50
CA PHE A 310 25.01 1.48 4.12
C PHE A 310 25.28 2.97 3.83
N GLU A 311 26.53 3.42 4.00
CA GLU A 311 26.96 4.80 3.74
C GLU A 311 26.78 5.15 2.26
N ARG A 312 27.14 4.25 1.34
CA ARG A 312 26.96 4.49 -0.09
C ARG A 312 25.49 4.74 -0.44
N TYR A 313 24.61 3.88 0.05
CA TYR A 313 23.17 3.99 -0.22
C TYR A 313 22.57 5.22 0.46
N PHE A 314 22.66 5.32 1.80
CA PHE A 314 22.01 6.40 2.55
C PHE A 314 22.71 7.75 2.38
N GLY A 315 24.02 7.76 2.14
CA GLY A 315 24.76 8.97 1.79
C GLY A 315 24.31 9.51 0.43
N GLY A 316 24.05 8.64 -0.55
CA GLY A 316 23.42 9.01 -1.81
C GLY A 316 22.01 9.58 -1.62
N PHE A 317 21.18 8.89 -0.83
CA PHE A 317 19.83 9.33 -0.48
C PHE A 317 19.83 10.74 0.15
N VAL A 318 20.57 10.94 1.26
CA VAL A 318 20.60 12.20 1.99
C VAL A 318 21.14 13.35 1.11
N LYS A 319 22.11 13.07 0.23
CA LYS A 319 22.63 14.04 -0.75
C LYS A 319 21.64 14.36 -1.87
N SER A 320 20.73 13.45 -2.21
CA SER A 320 19.69 13.68 -3.24
C SER A 320 18.56 14.59 -2.79
N LEU A 321 18.31 14.67 -1.46
CA LEU A 321 17.24 15.48 -0.90
C LEU A 321 17.51 16.98 -1.05
N PRO A 322 16.47 17.83 -1.18
CA PRO A 322 16.64 19.29 -1.21
C PRO A 322 17.35 19.82 0.06
N PRO A 323 18.25 20.82 -0.03
CA PRO A 323 18.97 21.35 1.14
C PRO A 323 18.05 21.84 2.27
N MET A 324 16.89 22.41 1.92
CA MET A 324 15.90 22.90 2.86
C MET A 324 15.24 21.80 3.72
N ILE A 325 15.42 20.52 3.39
CA ILE A 325 14.83 19.42 4.16
C ILE A 325 15.34 19.37 5.61
N ALA A 326 16.56 19.87 5.85
CA ALA A 326 17.17 19.99 7.18
C ALA A 326 16.37 20.89 8.13
N LEU A 327 15.49 21.77 7.61
CA LEU A 327 14.60 22.60 8.42
C LEU A 327 13.45 21.80 9.06
N VAL A 328 13.09 20.66 8.47
CA VAL A 328 11.97 19.80 8.91
C VAL A 328 12.51 18.52 9.55
N LEU A 329 13.47 17.84 8.91
CA LEU A 329 14.19 16.69 9.48
C LEU A 329 15.31 17.16 10.42
N LYS A 330 14.93 17.55 11.64
CA LYS A 330 15.84 18.11 12.63
C LYS A 330 16.60 17.07 13.43
N ARG A 331 16.06 15.86 13.54
CA ARG A 331 16.57 14.78 14.39
C ARG A 331 17.14 13.68 13.50
N PRO A 332 18.24 13.02 13.89
CA PRO A 332 18.78 11.93 13.11
C PRO A 332 17.92 10.67 13.23
N MET A 333 17.92 9.86 12.16
CA MET A 333 17.45 8.48 12.19
C MET A 333 18.65 7.56 12.40
N VAL A 334 18.49 6.52 13.21
CA VAL A 334 19.57 5.59 13.56
C VAL A 334 19.19 4.19 13.13
N PHE A 335 20.12 3.45 12.53
CA PHE A 335 20.00 2.02 12.28
C PHE A 335 20.96 1.28 13.21
N PHE A 336 20.48 0.21 13.86
CA PHE A 336 21.29 -0.62 14.73
C PHE A 336 21.82 -1.84 13.97
N ALA A 337 23.14 -1.92 13.82
CA ALA A 337 23.87 -2.98 13.14
C ALA A 337 24.79 -3.71 14.13
N PRO A 338 24.33 -4.80 14.76
CA PRO A 338 25.06 -5.44 15.87
C PRO A 338 26.38 -6.09 15.44
N SER A 339 26.59 -6.33 14.14
CA SER A 339 27.84 -6.89 13.64
C SER A 339 29.02 -5.89 13.62
N ASP A 340 28.74 -4.59 13.70
CA ASP A 340 29.75 -3.53 13.67
C ASP A 340 30.18 -3.11 15.10
N PRO A 341 31.49 -2.91 15.36
CA PRO A 341 31.97 -2.39 16.65
C PRO A 341 31.40 -1.03 17.06
N MET A 342 30.95 -0.23 16.09
CA MET A 342 30.20 1.01 16.26
C MET A 342 28.77 0.81 15.71
N PRO A 343 27.89 0.14 16.46
CA PRO A 343 26.66 -0.45 15.91
C PRO A 343 25.56 0.56 15.63
N TYR A 344 25.74 1.84 15.97
CA TYR A 344 24.72 2.88 15.76
C TYR A 344 25.06 3.70 14.53
N TRP A 345 24.44 3.35 13.39
CA TRP A 345 24.64 4.04 12.12
C TRP A 345 23.62 5.17 11.98
N VAL A 346 24.12 6.40 11.87
CA VAL A 346 23.36 7.63 12.04
C VAL A 346 23.22 8.36 10.72
N LEU A 347 21.97 8.63 10.32
CA LEU A 347 21.63 9.54 9.24
C LEU A 347 21.40 10.93 9.83
N ASP A 348 22.37 11.83 9.62
CA ASP A 348 22.25 13.23 10.04
C ASP A 348 21.80 14.07 8.84
N PHE A 349 20.51 14.44 8.83
CA PHE A 349 19.92 15.24 7.76
C PHE A 349 20.34 16.71 7.79
N ARG A 350 20.80 17.24 8.94
CA ARG A 350 21.30 18.61 9.05
C ARG A 350 22.69 18.74 8.44
N LYS A 351 23.59 17.82 8.81
CA LYS A 351 24.95 17.75 8.26
C LYS A 351 24.99 17.11 6.88
N ARG A 352 23.93 16.41 6.50
CA ARG A 352 23.81 15.63 5.27
C ARG A 352 24.87 14.53 5.16
N THR A 353 25.12 13.85 6.27
CA THR A 353 26.16 12.83 6.43
C THR A 353 25.59 11.55 7.00
N VAL A 354 26.27 10.44 6.72
CA VAL A 354 26.04 9.15 7.37
C VAL A 354 27.30 8.81 8.16
N ASN A 355 27.16 8.49 9.44
CA ASN A 355 28.29 8.17 10.33
C ASN A 355 27.94 6.95 11.18
N ARG A 356 28.91 6.39 11.91
CA ARG A 356 28.68 5.33 12.90
C ARG A 356 29.22 5.75 14.27
N LEU A 357 28.51 5.36 15.33
CA LEU A 357 28.82 5.72 16.71
C LEU A 357 28.80 4.47 17.62
N PRO A 358 29.56 4.47 18.72
CA PRO A 358 29.52 3.41 19.72
C PRO A 358 28.25 3.45 20.61
N ALA A 359 27.55 4.59 20.65
CA ALA A 359 26.32 4.80 21.42
C ALA A 359 25.30 5.63 20.60
N PRO A 360 23.98 5.46 20.83
CA PRO A 360 22.97 6.19 20.07
C PRO A 360 22.96 7.67 20.47
N PRO A 361 22.80 8.61 19.51
CA PRO A 361 22.67 10.02 19.82
C PRO A 361 21.41 10.31 20.67
N ALA A 362 21.53 11.29 21.56
CA ALA A 362 20.46 11.63 22.51
C ALA A 362 19.24 12.26 21.81
N GLU A 363 19.51 13.05 20.77
CA GLU A 363 18.54 13.82 19.99
C GLU A 363 17.85 13.02 18.87
N ARG A 364 18.16 11.72 18.72
CA ARG A 364 17.60 10.85 17.68
C ARG A 364 16.07 10.86 17.65
N ALA A 365 15.48 10.68 16.47
CA ALA A 365 14.05 10.47 16.33
C ALA A 365 13.65 9.03 16.65
N GLY A 366 14.41 8.05 16.17
CA GLY A 366 14.20 6.65 16.48
C GLY A 366 15.40 5.78 16.13
N ILE A 367 15.39 4.55 16.62
CA ILE A 367 16.36 3.50 16.28
C ILE A 367 15.64 2.40 15.52
N VAL A 368 15.98 2.23 14.26
CA VAL A 368 15.56 1.14 13.40
C VAL A 368 16.38 -0.11 13.72
N ARG A 369 15.69 -1.18 14.04
CA ARG A 369 16.23 -2.53 14.25
C ARG A 369 15.65 -3.45 13.19
N ILE A 370 16.52 -4.08 12.45
CA ILE A 370 16.16 -5.08 11.45
C ILE A 370 17.32 -6.04 11.27
N ARG A 371 17.02 -7.25 10.82
CA ARG A 371 18.03 -8.20 10.38
C ARG A 371 18.89 -7.61 9.27
N GLU A 372 20.20 -7.64 9.47
CA GLU A 372 21.16 -7.00 8.57
C GLU A 372 21.08 -7.56 7.14
N ALA A 373 20.85 -8.85 6.99
CA ALA A 373 20.61 -9.49 5.70
C ALA A 373 19.43 -8.91 4.92
N VAL A 374 18.31 -8.64 5.61
CA VAL A 374 17.11 -8.06 4.99
C VAL A 374 17.39 -6.63 4.54
N LEU A 375 18.08 -5.85 5.37
CA LEU A 375 18.47 -4.49 5.01
C LEU A 375 19.50 -4.46 3.88
N ALA A 376 20.46 -5.39 3.87
CA ALA A 376 21.46 -5.53 2.81
C ALA A 376 20.81 -5.85 1.47
N ASP A 377 19.89 -6.82 1.44
CA ASP A 377 19.13 -7.18 0.24
C ASP A 377 18.22 -6.03 -0.23
N ALA A 378 17.59 -5.31 0.70
CA ALA A 378 16.77 -4.14 0.37
C ALA A 378 17.61 -2.97 -0.19
N ILE A 379 18.82 -2.76 0.32
CA ILE A 379 19.76 -1.76 -0.21
C ILE A 379 20.21 -2.16 -1.62
N ASP A 380 20.60 -3.41 -1.83
CA ASP A 380 21.06 -3.92 -3.13
C ASP A 380 19.98 -3.76 -4.21
N LYS A 381 18.72 -4.05 -3.84
CA LYS A 381 17.56 -3.92 -4.74
C LYS A 381 16.92 -2.54 -4.78
N HIS A 382 17.44 -1.57 -4.02
CA HIS A 382 16.85 -0.22 -3.90
C HIS A 382 15.35 -0.22 -3.50
N VAL A 383 15.00 -1.03 -2.49
CA VAL A 383 13.63 -1.18 -1.94
C VAL A 383 13.60 -1.12 -0.41
N VAL A 384 14.45 -0.30 0.18
CA VAL A 384 14.55 -0.12 1.63
C VAL A 384 13.23 0.40 2.22
N ALA A 385 12.45 1.22 1.51
CA ALA A 385 11.13 1.61 1.98
C ALA A 385 10.20 0.40 2.23
N PHE A 386 10.38 -0.71 1.49
CA PHE A 386 9.53 -1.90 1.60
C PHE A 386 9.85 -2.73 2.83
N VAL A 387 10.99 -2.48 3.48
CA VAL A 387 11.26 -3.01 4.82
C VAL A 387 10.17 -2.61 5.81
N HIS A 388 9.63 -1.39 5.69
CA HIS A 388 8.56 -0.91 6.57
C HIS A 388 7.25 -1.70 6.36
N ILE A 389 6.90 -1.96 5.11
CA ILE A 389 5.75 -2.78 4.71
C ILE A 389 5.94 -4.24 5.15
N SER A 390 7.18 -4.73 5.17
CA SER A 390 7.48 -6.12 5.53
C SER A 390 7.05 -6.51 6.95
N MET A 391 6.86 -5.58 7.89
CA MET A 391 6.64 -5.87 9.31
C MET A 391 7.78 -6.63 10.02
N ARG A 392 8.93 -6.82 9.37
CA ARG A 392 10.15 -7.43 9.94
C ARG A 392 11.10 -6.39 10.56
N ILE A 393 10.60 -5.18 10.75
CA ILE A 393 11.29 -4.05 11.37
C ILE A 393 10.80 -3.86 12.81
N ARG A 394 11.67 -3.31 13.66
CA ARG A 394 11.30 -2.72 14.96
C ARG A 394 11.88 -1.33 15.06
N ILE A 395 11.11 -0.38 15.60
CA ILE A 395 11.56 1.01 15.73
C ILE A 395 11.37 1.47 17.18
N ASP A 396 12.49 1.75 17.85
CA ASP A 396 12.50 2.39 19.17
C ASP A 396 12.30 3.90 18.96
N LEU A 397 11.08 4.40 19.14
CA LEU A 397 10.75 5.80 18.83
C LEU A 397 10.95 6.68 20.06
N ALA A 398 11.82 7.68 19.93
CA ALA A 398 12.04 8.67 20.98
C ALA A 398 10.87 9.67 21.05
N PRO A 399 10.58 10.27 22.23
CA PRO A 399 9.45 11.20 22.38
C PRO A 399 9.45 12.33 21.34
N GLY A 400 8.34 12.53 20.63
CA GLY A 400 8.19 13.50 19.55
C GLY A 400 8.96 13.14 18.28
N GLY A 401 9.35 11.88 18.11
CA GLY A 401 10.15 11.36 17.00
C GLY A 401 9.32 11.07 15.75
N VAL A 402 8.01 10.85 15.92
CA VAL A 402 7.12 10.30 14.88
C VAL A 402 7.09 11.11 13.59
N GLN A 403 7.13 12.44 13.67
CA GLN A 403 7.12 13.30 12.48
C GLN A 403 8.39 13.13 11.63
N THR A 404 9.55 12.94 12.29
CA THR A 404 10.82 12.71 11.59
C THR A 404 10.82 11.31 10.97
N ASP A 405 10.31 10.30 11.69
CA ASP A 405 10.20 8.94 11.18
C ASP A 405 9.31 8.86 9.92
N PHE A 406 8.10 9.41 9.96
CA PHE A 406 7.19 9.43 8.81
C PHE A 406 7.77 10.18 7.62
N LEU A 407 8.39 11.34 7.86
CA LEU A 407 9.00 12.12 6.79
C LEU A 407 10.21 11.39 6.19
N PHE A 408 11.02 10.71 7.02
CA PHE A 408 12.13 9.89 6.54
C PHE A 408 11.64 8.77 5.62
N TRP A 409 10.71 7.93 6.06
CA TRP A 409 10.20 6.81 5.25
C TRP A 409 9.49 7.29 3.98
N GLY A 410 8.69 8.35 4.07
CA GLY A 410 8.02 8.93 2.91
C GLY A 410 9.00 9.50 1.87
N LEU A 411 10.05 10.21 2.31
CA LEU A 411 11.08 10.71 1.39
C LEU A 411 11.92 9.59 0.80
N LEU A 412 12.21 8.54 1.58
CA LEU A 412 12.94 7.37 1.11
C LEU A 412 12.17 6.67 -0.01
N SER A 413 10.89 6.39 0.20
CA SER A 413 9.98 5.84 -0.82
C SER A 413 9.96 6.70 -2.09
N LEU A 414 9.81 8.03 -1.96
CA LEU A 414 9.87 8.94 -3.12
C LEU A 414 11.23 8.92 -3.83
N ALA A 415 12.33 8.80 -3.10
CA ALA A 415 13.66 8.73 -3.69
C ALA A 415 13.87 7.41 -4.45
N GLU A 416 13.45 6.27 -3.90
CA GLU A 416 13.51 4.96 -4.55
C GLU A 416 12.61 4.87 -5.78
N LEU A 417 11.45 5.52 -5.74
CA LEU A 417 10.57 5.71 -6.91
C LEU A 417 11.20 6.59 -8.01
N GLY A 418 12.27 7.32 -7.71
CA GLY A 418 12.97 8.18 -8.66
C GLY A 418 12.48 9.63 -8.70
N TYR A 419 11.70 10.09 -7.72
CA TYR A 419 11.28 11.50 -7.63
C TYR A 419 12.40 12.45 -7.16
N PHE A 420 13.46 11.90 -6.57
CA PHE A 420 14.67 12.65 -6.21
C PHE A 420 15.89 12.24 -7.04
N PRO A 421 16.80 13.20 -7.33
CA PRO A 421 16.71 14.63 -7.02
C PRO A 421 15.70 15.38 -7.92
N LEU A 422 15.05 16.42 -7.38
CA LEU A 422 13.92 17.11 -8.03
C LEU A 422 14.21 17.67 -9.43
N HIS A 423 15.46 18.01 -9.75
CA HIS A 423 15.81 18.50 -11.09
C HIS A 423 15.57 17.45 -12.18
N LYS A 424 15.57 16.14 -11.83
CA LYS A 424 15.21 15.06 -12.75
C LYS A 424 13.70 14.98 -13.02
N MET A 425 12.87 15.66 -12.22
CA MET A 425 11.41 15.70 -12.40
C MET A 425 10.93 16.82 -13.32
N ALA A 426 11.83 17.66 -13.86
CA ALA A 426 11.51 18.67 -14.86
C ALA A 426 11.28 18.07 -16.26
N THR A 427 10.39 17.08 -16.36
CA THR A 427 10.09 16.33 -17.59
C THR A 427 8.68 16.64 -18.08
N ALA A 428 8.47 16.51 -19.40
CA ALA A 428 7.14 16.59 -20.00
C ALA A 428 6.18 15.52 -19.43
N ARG A 429 6.72 14.36 -19.02
CA ARG A 429 5.97 13.30 -18.35
C ARG A 429 5.36 13.80 -17.04
N ALA A 430 6.20 14.27 -16.12
CA ALA A 430 5.77 14.75 -14.80
C ALA A 430 4.79 15.92 -14.93
N ALA A 431 5.05 16.87 -15.83
CA ALA A 431 4.16 18.01 -16.07
C ALA A 431 2.76 17.58 -16.54
N ARG A 432 2.66 16.62 -17.47
CA ARG A 432 1.37 16.10 -17.95
C ARG A 432 0.59 15.37 -16.86
N VAL A 433 1.28 14.58 -16.02
CA VAL A 433 0.67 13.86 -14.90
C VAL A 433 0.11 14.84 -13.88
N LEU A 434 0.91 15.83 -13.46
CA LEU A 434 0.48 16.90 -12.55
C LEU A 434 -0.72 17.69 -13.10
N TRP A 435 -0.71 18.01 -14.40
CA TRP A 435 -1.81 18.72 -15.04
C TRP A 435 -3.13 17.94 -15.01
N ARG A 436 -3.08 16.64 -15.34
CA ARG A 436 -4.28 15.78 -15.29
C ARG A 436 -4.79 15.60 -13.87
N ARG A 437 -3.89 15.54 -12.88
CA ARG A 437 -4.20 15.34 -11.46
C ARG A 437 -4.34 16.63 -10.65
N ARG A 438 -4.47 17.78 -11.31
CA ARG A 438 -4.57 19.10 -10.64
C ARG A 438 -5.66 19.18 -9.57
N ALA A 439 -6.78 18.44 -9.71
CA ALA A 439 -7.86 18.43 -8.72
C ALA A 439 -7.39 17.92 -7.34
N GLU A 440 -6.50 16.93 -7.32
CA GLU A 440 -5.86 16.41 -6.11
C GLU A 440 -4.92 17.47 -5.51
N ALA A 441 -4.06 18.07 -6.34
CA ALA A 441 -3.15 19.14 -5.90
C ALA A 441 -3.92 20.33 -5.29
N TRP A 442 -5.01 20.76 -5.93
CA TRP A 442 -5.91 21.78 -5.40
C TRP A 442 -6.58 21.34 -4.10
N GLY A 443 -6.98 20.08 -3.99
CA GLY A 443 -7.53 19.51 -2.76
C GLY A 443 -6.53 19.59 -1.59
N PHE A 444 -5.28 19.20 -1.84
CA PHE A 444 -4.18 19.27 -0.88
C PHE A 444 -3.85 20.72 -0.47
N VAL A 445 -3.78 21.64 -1.44
CA VAL A 445 -3.59 23.07 -1.15
C VAL A 445 -4.75 23.61 -0.30
N ARG A 446 -5.99 23.24 -0.62
CA ARG A 446 -7.17 23.64 0.17
C ARG A 446 -7.16 23.05 1.57
N SER A 447 -6.68 21.83 1.79
CA SER A 447 -6.56 21.27 3.14
C SER A 447 -5.49 22.01 3.95
N LEU A 448 -4.36 22.40 3.34
CA LEU A 448 -3.33 23.20 3.99
C LEU A 448 -3.82 24.62 4.35
N VAL A 449 -4.58 25.26 3.47
CA VAL A 449 -5.21 26.57 3.75
C VAL A 449 -6.38 26.44 4.73
N GLY A 450 -7.12 25.34 4.67
CA GLY A 450 -8.24 24.99 5.55
C GLY A 450 -7.80 24.70 6.98
N LEU A 451 -6.61 24.14 7.20
CA LEU A 451 -6.01 23.97 8.53
C LEU A 451 -5.85 25.31 9.27
N ARG A 452 -5.48 26.39 8.57
CA ARG A 452 -5.48 27.77 9.16
C ARG A 452 -6.88 28.26 9.54
N SER A 453 -7.91 27.84 8.81
CA SER A 453 -9.32 28.19 9.09
C SER A 453 -9.94 27.30 10.18
N PHE A 454 -9.50 26.06 10.32
CA PHE A 454 -10.00 25.11 11.30
C PHE A 454 -9.48 25.48 12.69
N ASP A 455 -8.22 25.87 12.82
CA ASP A 455 -7.67 26.44 14.06
C ASP A 455 -8.42 27.70 14.50
N GLN A 456 -8.82 28.57 13.58
CA GLN A 456 -9.62 29.77 13.90
C GLN A 456 -11.07 29.45 14.28
N LYS A 457 -11.70 28.43 13.67
CA LYS A 457 -13.07 27.99 14.04
C LYS A 457 -13.09 27.22 15.36
N VAL A 458 -12.09 26.39 15.62
CA VAL A 458 -11.91 25.68 16.90
C VAL A 458 -11.60 26.69 18.02
N MET A 459 -10.75 27.69 17.78
CA MET A 459 -10.49 28.79 18.73
C MET A 459 -11.71 29.66 19.00
N ARG A 460 -12.52 30.01 17.98
CA ARG A 460 -13.78 30.75 18.19
C ARG A 460 -14.83 29.95 18.97
N THR A 461 -14.89 28.64 18.75
CA THR A 461 -15.85 27.75 19.44
C THR A 461 -15.42 27.46 20.88
N LEU A 462 -14.12 27.45 21.16
CA LEU A 462 -13.56 27.37 22.52
C LEU A 462 -13.71 28.69 23.30
N MET A 463 -13.58 29.84 22.64
CA MET A 463 -13.77 31.15 23.27
C MET A 463 -15.24 31.50 23.54
N SER A 464 -16.19 31.06 22.70
CA SER A 464 -17.62 31.32 22.94
C SER A 464 -18.23 30.47 24.08
N ARG A 465 -17.55 29.40 24.51
CA ARG A 465 -17.95 28.58 25.67
C ARG A 465 -17.49 29.13 27.01
N ARG A 466 -16.47 30.00 27.06
CA ARG A 466 -15.99 30.62 28.31
C ARG A 466 -16.84 31.79 28.82
N HIS A 467 -17.75 32.33 28.01
CA HIS A 467 -18.65 33.43 28.43
C HIS A 467 -20.06 32.99 28.85
N ARG A 468 -20.36 31.69 28.91
CA ARG A 468 -21.68 31.19 29.40
C ARG A 468 -21.63 30.53 30.78
N ASN A 469 -20.47 30.43 31.41
CA ASN A 469 -20.30 29.84 32.74
C ASN A 469 -19.86 30.87 33.81
N ALA A 470 -20.04 32.16 33.54
CA ALA A 470 -19.80 33.24 34.49
C ALA A 470 -20.96 34.24 34.42
N SER A 471 -22.12 33.82 34.91
CA SER A 471 -23.25 34.67 35.29
C SER A 471 -24.13 33.90 36.25
#